data_AF-A0A6J3HWL7-F1
#
_entry.id   AF-A0A6J3HWL7-F1
#
_cell.length_a   1.000
_cell.length_b   1.000
_cell.length_c   1.000
_cell.angle_alpha   90.00
_cell.angle_beta   90.00
_cell.angle_gamma   90.00
#
_symmetry.space_group_name_H-M   'P 1'
#
loop_
_entity.id
_entity.type
_entity.pdbx_description
1 polymer ?
#
loop_
_entity_poly.entity_id
_entity_poly.type
_entity_poly.pdbx_seq_one_letter_code
_entity_poly.pdbx_strand_id
1 'polypeptide(L)'
;MGKITFYEDRDFQGRCYNCIGDCPNLRVYFGRCNSIRVDSGCWMIYERPNYQGHQYFLRRGEYPDYQHWMGLSDSVRSCRIIPDMCFSLVISTVIRLHGPRPPDWTGYFRELHSGFL
;
A
#
# COMPACT_ATOMS: atom_id res chain seq x y z
N MET A 1 -11.56 8.67 -4.79
CA MET A 1 -11.71 7.29 -5.31
C MET A 1 -10.31 6.76 -5.62
N GLY A 2 -9.95 5.61 -5.07
CA GLY A 2 -8.63 4.99 -5.27
C GLY A 2 -8.63 4.02 -6.44
N LYS A 3 -7.47 3.80 -7.04
CA LYS A 3 -7.25 2.80 -8.09
C LYS A 3 -5.88 2.16 -7.92
N ILE A 4 -5.86 0.83 -7.95
CA ILE A 4 -4.68 -0.01 -7.86
C ILE A 4 -4.74 -1.09 -8.95
N THR A 5 -3.58 -1.42 -9.53
CA THR A 5 -3.41 -2.46 -10.52
C THR A 5 -2.38 -3.47 -10.04
N PHE A 6 -2.75 -4.75 -10.02
CA PHE A 6 -1.87 -5.86 -9.68
C PHE A 6 -1.41 -6.57 -10.94
N TYR A 7 -0.15 -6.96 -11.02
CA TYR A 7 0.45 -7.65 -12.15
C TYR A 7 1.09 -8.96 -11.69
N GLU A 8 0.89 -10.05 -12.45
CA GLU A 8 1.42 -11.37 -12.10
C GLU A 8 2.95 -11.45 -12.17
N ASP A 9 3.57 -10.65 -13.05
CA ASP A 9 5.02 -10.63 -13.25
C ASP A 9 5.63 -9.29 -12.79
N ARG A 10 6.96 -9.21 -12.76
CA ARG A 10 7.71 -8.00 -12.40
C ARG A 10 7.59 -6.94 -13.49
N ASP A 11 7.96 -5.70 -13.15
CA ASP A 11 8.05 -4.59 -14.12
C ASP A 11 6.74 -4.35 -14.90
N PHE A 12 5.60 -4.61 -14.23
CA PHE A 12 4.25 -4.38 -14.73
C PHE A 12 3.91 -5.21 -15.97
N GLN A 13 4.47 -6.42 -16.05
CA GLN A 13 4.25 -7.36 -17.14
C GLN A 13 3.23 -8.45 -16.78
N GLY A 14 2.87 -9.25 -17.79
CA GLY A 14 1.98 -10.39 -17.64
C GLY A 14 0.51 -10.00 -17.48
N ARG A 15 -0.28 -10.91 -16.92
CA ARG A 15 -1.70 -10.67 -16.66
C ARG A 15 -1.84 -9.63 -15.54
N CYS A 16 -2.80 -8.71 -15.69
CA CYS A 16 -3.11 -7.71 -14.68
C CYS A 16 -4.57 -7.72 -14.24
N TYR A 17 -4.81 -7.16 -13.06
CA TYR A 17 -6.15 -6.93 -12.50
C TYR A 17 -6.25 -5.52 -11.90
N ASN A 18 -7.23 -4.75 -12.37
CA ASN A 18 -7.54 -3.42 -11.89
C ASN A 18 -8.57 -3.49 -10.76
N CYS A 19 -8.30 -2.83 -9.63
CA CYS A 19 -9.19 -2.76 -8.49
C CYS A 19 -9.44 -1.30 -8.09
N ILE A 20 -10.70 -0.97 -7.79
CA ILE A 20 -11.18 0.40 -7.48
C ILE A 20 -11.83 0.52 -6.09
N GLY A 21 -11.81 -0.55 -5.29
CA GLY A 21 -12.31 -0.59 -3.93
C GLY A 21 -11.80 -1.81 -3.17
N ASP A 22 -12.40 -2.10 -2.01
CA ASP A 22 -12.01 -3.24 -1.19
C ASP A 22 -12.26 -4.57 -1.91
N CYS A 23 -11.33 -5.53 -1.75
CA CYS A 23 -11.47 -6.86 -2.28
C CYS A 23 -11.02 -7.91 -1.23
N PRO A 24 -11.95 -8.71 -0.66
CA PRO A 24 -11.59 -9.72 0.33
C PRO A 24 -10.92 -10.95 -0.27
N ASN A 25 -10.98 -11.16 -1.58
CA ASN A 25 -10.39 -12.32 -2.22
C ASN A 25 -9.92 -12.01 -3.65
N LEU A 26 -8.62 -11.76 -3.78
CA LEU A 26 -7.95 -11.51 -5.07
C LEU A 26 -7.52 -12.79 -5.80
N ARG A 27 -7.56 -13.95 -5.13
CA ARG A 27 -7.10 -15.24 -5.69
C ARG A 27 -7.88 -15.67 -6.94
N VAL A 28 -9.12 -15.19 -7.10
CA VAL A 28 -9.96 -15.48 -8.27
C VAL A 28 -9.52 -14.73 -9.53
N TYR A 29 -8.74 -13.64 -9.37
CA TYR A 29 -8.30 -12.80 -10.48
C TYR A 29 -6.88 -13.13 -10.95
N PHE A 30 -6.00 -13.54 -10.02
CA PHE A 30 -4.61 -13.88 -10.32
C PHE A 30 -4.01 -14.90 -9.33
N GLY A 31 -3.02 -15.66 -9.81
CA GLY A 31 -2.33 -16.70 -9.05
C GLY A 31 -1.22 -16.17 -8.15
N ARG A 32 -0.58 -15.07 -8.54
CA ARG A 32 0.57 -14.41 -7.89
C ARG A 32 0.58 -12.91 -8.20
N CYS A 33 1.33 -12.12 -7.44
CA CYS A 33 1.46 -10.69 -7.67
C CYS A 33 2.92 -10.26 -7.48
N ASN A 34 3.59 -9.94 -8.58
CA ASN A 34 5.00 -9.56 -8.55
C ASN A 34 5.23 -8.07 -8.78
N SER A 35 4.28 -7.31 -9.32
CA SER A 35 4.39 -5.85 -9.37
C SER A 35 3.03 -5.17 -9.23
N ILE A 36 3.03 -3.91 -8.76
CA ILE A 36 1.82 -3.16 -8.43
C ILE A 36 1.96 -1.71 -8.90
N ARG A 37 0.90 -1.15 -9.49
CA ARG A 37 0.77 0.30 -9.70
C ARG A 37 -0.39 0.85 -8.88
N VAL A 38 -0.14 1.87 -8.08
CA VAL A 38 -1.19 2.60 -7.38
C VAL A 38 -1.38 3.94 -8.10
N ASP A 39 -2.45 4.04 -8.87
CA ASP A 39 -2.79 5.26 -9.62
C ASP A 39 -3.33 6.35 -8.68
N SER A 40 -4.15 5.95 -7.70
CA SER A 40 -4.75 6.90 -6.74
C SER A 40 -5.16 6.24 -5.42
N GLY A 41 -5.28 7.05 -4.38
CA GLY A 41 -5.61 6.63 -3.02
C GLY A 41 -4.44 5.95 -2.33
N CYS A 42 -4.68 5.52 -1.09
CA CYS A 42 -3.77 4.70 -0.32
C CYS A 42 -4.41 3.34 -0.08
N TRP A 43 -3.60 2.29 -0.05
CA TRP A 43 -4.08 0.91 -0.03
C TRP A 43 -3.37 0.11 1.05
N MET A 44 -4.10 -0.77 1.71
CA MET A 44 -3.53 -1.86 2.49
C MET A 44 -3.74 -3.15 1.72
N ILE A 45 -2.66 -3.87 1.41
CA ILE A 45 -2.71 -5.18 0.78
C ILE A 45 -2.32 -6.26 1.78
N TYR A 46 -2.83 -7.46 1.58
CA TYR A 46 -2.72 -8.55 2.54
C TYR A 46 -2.29 -9.84 1.86
N GLU A 47 -1.42 -10.58 2.54
CA GLU A 47 -0.88 -11.86 2.08
C GLU A 47 -1.95 -12.95 1.95
N ARG A 48 -2.98 -12.94 2.80
CA ARG A 48 -4.07 -13.93 2.82
C ARG A 48 -5.44 -13.32 2.49
N PRO A 49 -6.42 -14.13 2.05
CA PRO A 49 -7.79 -13.67 1.86
C PRO A 49 -8.39 -13.12 3.16
N ASN A 50 -9.47 -12.35 3.04
CA ASN A 50 -10.23 -11.77 4.14
C ASN A 50 -9.40 -10.88 5.07
N TYR A 51 -8.42 -10.16 4.52
CA TYR A 51 -7.61 -9.15 5.21
C TYR A 51 -6.74 -9.72 6.34
N GLN A 52 -6.12 -10.89 6.09
CA GLN A 52 -5.31 -11.62 7.05
C GLN A 52 -3.85 -11.75 6.59
N GLY A 53 -2.99 -12.16 7.52
CA GLY A 53 -1.55 -12.37 7.25
C GLY A 53 -0.76 -11.07 7.30
N HIS A 54 0.41 -11.08 6.66
CA HIS A 54 1.23 -9.88 6.55
C HIS A 54 0.51 -8.78 5.77
N GLN A 55 0.69 -7.54 6.23
CA GLN A 55 0.00 -6.36 5.72
C GLN A 55 1.03 -5.39 5.16
N TYR A 56 0.75 -4.84 3.99
CA TYR A 56 1.65 -3.90 3.33
C TYR A 56 0.88 -2.65 2.92
N PHE A 57 1.40 -1.52 3.36
CA PHE A 57 0.82 -0.22 3.09
C PHE A 57 1.43 0.36 1.80
N LEU A 58 0.56 0.74 0.86
CA LEU A 58 0.94 1.30 -0.43
C LEU A 58 0.36 2.69 -0.61
N ARG A 59 1.19 3.60 -1.12
CA ARG A 59 0.78 4.93 -1.58
C ARG A 59 0.74 4.94 -3.10
N ARG A 60 0.20 6.03 -3.66
CA ARG A 60 0.36 6.34 -5.08
C ARG A 60 1.83 6.19 -5.48
N GLY A 61 2.08 5.41 -6.53
CA GLY A 61 3.43 5.08 -6.96
C GLY A 61 3.48 3.77 -7.75
N GLU A 62 4.69 3.47 -8.20
CA GLU A 62 5.02 2.29 -8.97
C GLU A 62 5.90 1.36 -8.13
N TYR A 63 5.52 0.08 -8.09
CA TYR A 63 6.22 -0.94 -7.33
C TYR A 63 6.59 -2.09 -8.28
N PRO A 64 7.79 -2.06 -8.88
CA PRO A 64 8.18 -2.97 -9.96
C PRO A 64 8.45 -4.41 -9.50
N ASP A 65 8.70 -4.62 -8.20
CA ASP A 65 8.79 -5.94 -7.58
C ASP A 65 8.21 -5.93 -6.15
N TYR A 66 8.04 -7.13 -5.56
CA TYR A 66 7.49 -7.26 -4.21
C TYR A 66 8.37 -6.72 -3.08
N GLN A 67 9.67 -6.52 -3.32
CA GLN A 67 10.58 -5.95 -2.33
C GLN A 67 10.31 -4.44 -2.14
N HIS A 68 9.76 -3.76 -3.16
CA HIS A 68 9.42 -2.34 -3.08
C HIS A 68 8.25 -2.03 -2.13
N TRP A 69 7.41 -3.02 -1.81
CA TRP A 69 6.43 -2.92 -0.72
C TRP A 69 6.84 -3.71 0.53
N MET A 70 8.12 -4.10 0.64
CA MET A 70 8.67 -4.91 1.71
C MET A 70 7.98 -6.28 1.86
N GLY A 71 7.46 -6.81 0.74
CA GLY A 71 6.87 -8.14 0.66
C GLY A 71 7.89 -9.24 0.96
N LEU A 72 7.47 -10.24 1.74
CA LEU A 72 8.28 -11.44 1.99
C LEU A 72 8.14 -12.48 0.85
N SER A 73 7.07 -12.36 0.05
CA SER A 73 6.77 -13.20 -1.11
C SER A 73 5.90 -12.43 -2.12
N ASP A 74 5.57 -13.07 -3.24
CA ASP A 74 4.65 -12.59 -4.27
C ASP A 74 3.16 -12.86 -3.95
N SER A 75 2.84 -13.27 -2.72
CA SER A 75 1.46 -13.55 -2.31
C SER A 75 0.72 -12.27 -1.92
N VAL A 76 -0.26 -11.90 -2.74
CA VAL A 76 -1.27 -10.88 -2.43
C VAL A 76 -2.65 -11.47 -2.67
N ARG A 77 -3.52 -11.44 -1.65
CA ARG A 77 -4.79 -12.18 -1.66
C ARG A 77 -6.00 -11.38 -1.21
N SER A 78 -5.81 -10.20 -0.61
CA SER A 78 -6.89 -9.23 -0.39
C SER A 78 -6.35 -7.80 -0.30
N CYS A 79 -7.21 -6.79 -0.49
CA CYS A 79 -6.83 -5.38 -0.41
C CYS A 79 -7.97 -4.50 0.11
N ARG A 80 -7.61 -3.38 0.75
CA ARG A 80 -8.54 -2.32 1.18
C ARG A 80 -8.06 -0.96 0.76
N ILE A 81 -8.98 -0.09 0.37
CA ILE A 81 -8.71 1.33 0.26
C ILE A 81 -8.68 1.94 1.67
N ILE A 82 -7.71 2.82 1.91
CA ILE A 82 -7.61 3.58 3.16
C ILE A 82 -8.26 4.94 2.89
N PRO A 83 -9.36 5.29 3.59
CA PRO A 83 -9.97 6.60 3.46
C PRO A 83 -8.99 7.71 3.87
N ASP A 84 -8.98 8.83 3.14
CA ASP A 84 -8.05 9.95 3.36
C ASP A 84 -8.11 10.50 4.81
N MET A 85 -9.29 10.43 5.46
CA MET A 85 -9.47 10.84 6.86
C MET A 85 -8.74 9.93 7.86
N CYS A 86 -8.56 8.65 7.54
CA CYS A 86 -7.79 7.72 8.37
C CYS A 86 -6.28 7.91 8.23
N PHE A 87 -5.80 8.59 7.19
CA PHE A 87 -4.37 8.80 6.97
C PHE A 87 -3.73 9.65 8.07
N SER A 88 -4.42 10.72 8.46
CA SER A 88 -4.03 11.58 9.59
C SER A 88 -3.99 10.81 10.91
N LEU A 89 -4.97 9.93 11.15
CA LEU A 89 -5.08 9.16 12.38
C LEU A 89 -4.05 8.02 12.45
N VAL A 90 -3.75 7.35 11.34
CA VAL A 90 -2.74 6.27 11.29
C VAL A 90 -1.33 6.85 11.45
N ILE A 91 -1.00 7.96 10.79
CA ILE A 91 0.27 8.67 11.02
C ILE A 91 0.33 9.20 12.46
N SER A 92 -0.74 9.81 12.99
CA SER A 92 -0.80 10.25 14.38
C SER A 92 -0.60 9.10 15.37
N THR A 93 -1.13 7.92 15.07
CA THR A 93 -1.01 6.73 15.93
C THR A 93 0.41 6.14 15.87
N VAL A 94 1.01 6.04 14.68
CA VAL A 94 2.40 5.58 14.52
C VAL A 94 3.38 6.54 15.21
N ILE A 95 3.15 7.86 15.13
CA ILE A 95 3.91 8.87 15.87
C ILE A 95 3.72 8.73 17.38
N ARG A 96 2.50 8.46 17.87
CA ARG A 96 2.21 8.24 19.30
C ARG A 96 2.87 6.98 19.86
N LEU A 97 3.11 5.94 19.05
CA LEU A 97 3.68 4.67 19.48
C LEU A 97 5.22 4.66 19.57
N HIS A 98 5.93 5.70 19.10
CA HIS A 98 7.42 5.68 19.00
C HIS A 98 8.18 6.74 19.83
N GLY A 99 7.55 7.44 20.79
CA GLY A 99 8.28 8.30 21.76
C GLY A 99 8.49 9.77 21.33
N PRO A 100 9.13 10.61 22.17
CA PRO A 100 8.59 11.91 22.58
C PRO A 100 8.71 13.06 21.56
N ARG A 101 7.75 14.00 21.71
CA ARG A 101 7.47 15.18 20.87
C ARG A 101 8.66 16.15 20.75
N PRO A 102 9.11 16.49 19.53
CA PRO A 102 9.79 17.74 19.26
C PRO A 102 8.79 18.91 19.20
N PRO A 103 9.20 20.14 19.58
CA PRO A 103 8.33 21.31 19.71
C PRO A 103 7.85 21.95 18.40
N ASP A 104 8.35 21.54 17.23
CA ASP A 104 8.15 22.26 15.97
C ASP A 104 7.88 21.32 14.76
N TRP A 105 6.65 20.80 14.71
CA TRP A 105 6.18 19.94 13.61
C TRP A 105 6.17 20.60 12.22
N THR A 106 6.26 21.94 12.13
CA THR A 106 6.24 22.67 10.86
C THR A 106 7.46 22.36 9.98
N GLY A 107 8.61 22.06 10.60
CA GLY A 107 9.84 21.69 9.88
C GLY A 107 9.80 20.26 9.36
N TYR A 108 9.37 19.32 10.21
CA TYR A 108 9.32 17.89 9.89
C TYR A 108 8.30 17.56 8.78
N PHE A 109 7.21 18.34 8.70
CA PHE A 109 6.23 18.20 7.63
C PHE A 109 6.79 18.55 6.26
N ARG A 110 7.76 19.49 6.17
CA ARG A 110 8.44 19.83 4.91
C ARG A 110 9.50 18.81 4.53
N GLU A 111 10.22 18.25 5.49
CA GLU A 111 11.29 17.27 5.24
C GLU A 111 10.73 15.92 4.78
N LEU A 112 9.61 15.46 5.37
CA LEU A 112 8.87 14.30 4.85
C LEU A 112 8.16 14.57 3.51
N HIS A 113 7.84 15.82 3.18
CA HIS A 113 7.32 16.19 1.87
C HIS A 113 8.42 16.32 0.80
N SER A 114 9.64 16.74 1.17
CA SER A 114 10.75 16.98 0.22
C SER A 114 11.63 15.75 -0.01
N GLY A 115 11.63 14.78 0.90
CA GLY A 115 12.26 13.46 0.68
C GLY A 115 11.39 12.46 -0.11
N PHE A 116 10.19 12.88 -0.53
CA PHE A 116 9.19 12.09 -1.28
C PHE A 116 8.67 12.85 -2.52
N LEU A 117 9.48 13.77 -3.08
CA LEU A 117 9.39 14.22 -4.47
C LEU A 117 10.61 13.70 -5.25
#